data_AF-A0A023AV42-F1
#
_entry.id   AF-A0A023AV42-F1
#
_cell.length_a   1.000
_cell.length_b   1.000
_cell.length_c   1.000
_cell.angle_alpha   90.00
_cell.angle_beta   90.00
_cell.angle_gamma   90.00
#
_symmetry.space_group_name_H-M   'P 1'
#
loop_
_entity.id
_entity.type
_entity.pdbx_description
1 polymer ?
#
loop_
_entity_poly.entity_id
_entity_poly.type
_entity_poly.pdbx_seq_one_letter_code
_entity_poly.pdbx_strand_id
1 'polypeptide(L)'
;MIARGDMGMEIPLEKVFLAQKMIISKCNLAGKPVIVATQMLESMINAPRPTRAEVSDVANAVLDGADAVMLSGESANGQFPVNAVRMLANTALEAESCLDYKALYKAIHSSVMAKGPVGVSEAIAASAVESAEDVNASVIVALTQTGYTARLLAKFKPRQMIIAVRPLLEV
;
A
#
# COMPACT_ATOMS: atom_id res chain seq x y z
N MET A 1 -6.22 7.58 5.97
CA MET A 1 -7.18 7.26 4.89
C MET A 1 -7.33 8.49 4.03
N ILE A 2 -7.38 8.33 2.70
CA ILE A 2 -7.64 9.39 1.71
C ILE A 2 -9.03 9.13 1.14
N ALA A 3 -10.04 9.83 1.64
CA ALA A 3 -11.41 9.75 1.14
C ALA A 3 -11.58 10.75 -0.01
N ARG A 4 -11.48 10.26 -1.24
CA ARG A 4 -11.42 11.10 -2.46
C ARG A 4 -12.75 11.77 -2.78
N GLY A 5 -13.87 11.11 -2.48
CA GLY A 5 -15.21 11.66 -2.62
C GLY A 5 -15.38 12.93 -1.78
N ASP A 6 -15.09 12.85 -0.48
CA ASP A 6 -15.17 14.02 0.41
C ASP A 6 -14.15 15.09 0.02
N MET A 7 -12.90 14.69 -0.27
CA MET A 7 -11.85 15.61 -0.68
C MET A 7 -12.22 16.37 -1.97
N GLY A 8 -12.87 15.71 -2.93
CA GLY A 8 -13.34 16.34 -4.17
C GLY A 8 -14.47 17.36 -4.00
N MET A 9 -15.12 17.39 -2.83
CA MET A 9 -16.09 18.42 -2.47
C MET A 9 -15.41 19.67 -1.90
N GLU A 10 -14.23 19.52 -1.30
CA GLU A 10 -13.52 20.58 -0.57
C GLU A 10 -12.43 21.27 -1.40
N ILE A 11 -11.84 20.57 -2.38
CA ILE A 11 -10.82 21.11 -3.28
C ILE A 11 -11.20 20.92 -4.76
N PRO A 12 -10.69 21.73 -5.69
CA PRO A 12 -10.92 21.53 -7.13
C PRO A 12 -10.60 20.09 -7.55
N LEU A 13 -11.48 19.48 -8.36
CA LEU A 13 -11.40 18.07 -8.74
C LEU A 13 -10.06 17.72 -9.40
N GLU A 14 -9.55 18.60 -10.24
CA GLU A 14 -8.26 18.47 -10.90
C GLU A 14 -7.05 18.56 -9.94
N LYS A 15 -7.25 18.89 -8.66
CA LYS A 15 -6.20 18.89 -7.62
C LYS A 15 -6.25 17.67 -6.71
N VAL A 16 -7.31 16.87 -6.76
CA VAL A 16 -7.49 15.68 -5.90
C VAL A 16 -6.34 14.68 -6.10
N PHE A 17 -5.93 14.44 -7.35
CA PHE A 17 -4.84 13.50 -7.63
C PHE A 17 -3.47 14.00 -7.10
N LEU A 18 -3.23 15.32 -7.11
CA LEU A 18 -2.02 15.92 -6.55
C LEU A 18 -1.96 15.70 -5.03
N ALA A 19 -3.08 15.96 -4.35
CA ALA A 19 -3.20 15.74 -2.91
C ALA A 19 -3.00 14.27 -2.55
N GLN A 20 -3.62 13.34 -3.29
CA GLN A 20 -3.44 11.90 -3.10
C GLN A 20 -1.97 11.49 -3.17
N LYS A 21 -1.29 11.79 -4.29
CA LYS A 21 0.13 11.43 -4.49
C LYS A 21 1.02 12.01 -3.40
N MET A 22 0.78 13.27 -3.01
CA MET A 22 1.53 13.93 -1.95
C MET A 22 1.32 13.25 -0.58
N ILE A 23 0.08 12.91 -0.22
CA ILE A 23 -0.22 12.24 1.05
C ILE A 23 0.40 10.85 1.09
N ILE A 24 0.25 10.04 0.02
CA ILE A 24 0.83 8.71 -0.07
C ILE A 24 2.35 8.76 0.09
N SER A 25 3.02 9.65 -0.65
CA SER A 25 4.48 9.81 -0.56
C SER A 25 4.95 10.16 0.86
N LYS A 26 4.26 11.09 1.54
CA LYS A 26 4.58 11.44 2.94
C LYS A 26 4.35 10.27 3.89
N CYS A 27 3.28 9.51 3.70
CA CYS A 27 2.97 8.30 4.48
C CYS A 27 4.06 7.23 4.32
N ASN A 28 4.46 6.93 3.08
CA ASN A 28 5.52 5.98 2.78
C ASN A 28 6.85 6.38 3.44
N LEU A 29 7.27 7.65 3.30
CA LEU A 29 8.49 8.14 3.96
C LEU A 29 8.43 8.10 5.49
N ALA A 30 7.24 8.31 6.06
CA ALA A 30 7.03 8.24 7.50
C ALA A 30 6.83 6.80 8.02
N GLY A 31 6.70 5.80 7.14
CA GLY A 31 6.33 4.44 7.51
C GLY A 31 4.94 4.34 8.15
N LYS A 32 4.00 5.21 7.75
CA LYS A 32 2.63 5.23 8.26
C LYS A 32 1.67 4.66 7.20
N PRO A 33 0.85 3.65 7.53
CA PRO A 33 -0.08 3.08 6.58
C PRO A 33 -1.04 4.10 5.98
N VAL A 34 -1.25 4.03 4.67
CA VAL A 34 -2.19 4.87 3.93
C VAL A 34 -3.18 4.02 3.13
N ILE A 35 -4.45 4.39 3.25
CA ILE A 35 -5.57 3.73 2.57
C ILE A 35 -6.14 4.72 1.56
N VAL A 36 -6.21 4.34 0.29
CA VAL A 36 -6.93 5.10 -0.75
C VAL A 36 -8.35 4.57 -0.82
N ALA A 37 -9.33 5.47 -0.70
CA ALA A 37 -10.73 5.13 -0.52
C ALA A 37 -11.64 5.90 -1.47
N THR A 38 -12.86 5.38 -1.63
CA THR A 38 -14.00 5.88 -2.42
C THR A 38 -13.79 5.84 -3.93
N GLN A 39 -14.85 5.50 -4.68
CA GLN A 39 -14.89 5.49 -6.15
C GLN A 39 -13.76 4.68 -6.80
N MET A 40 -13.35 3.55 -6.19
CA MET A 40 -12.32 2.70 -6.76
C MET A 40 -12.89 1.83 -7.89
N LEU A 41 -14.10 1.26 -7.68
CA LEU A 41 -14.81 0.41 -8.64
C LEU A 41 -16.33 0.73 -8.64
N GLU A 42 -16.70 2.01 -8.50
CA GLU A 42 -18.07 2.50 -8.27
C GLU A 42 -19.12 1.87 -9.20
N SER A 43 -18.81 1.72 -10.50
CA SER A 43 -19.72 1.13 -11.48
C SER A 43 -20.11 -0.30 -11.13
N MET A 44 -19.28 -1.02 -10.36
CA MET A 44 -19.54 -2.38 -9.93
C MET A 44 -20.64 -2.52 -8.86
N ILE A 45 -21.17 -1.41 -8.35
CA ILE A 45 -22.41 -1.42 -7.56
C ILE A 45 -23.56 -2.00 -8.40
N ASN A 46 -23.64 -1.63 -9.68
CA ASN A 46 -24.75 -1.99 -10.57
C ASN A 46 -24.31 -2.84 -11.77
N ALA A 47 -23.00 -3.03 -12.00
CA ALA A 47 -22.47 -3.80 -13.12
C ALA A 47 -21.52 -4.92 -12.66
N PRO A 48 -21.49 -6.07 -13.36
CA PRO A 48 -20.60 -7.17 -12.98
C PRO A 48 -19.12 -6.93 -13.34
N ARG A 49 -18.81 -5.84 -14.05
CA ARG A 49 -17.46 -5.47 -14.52
C ARG A 49 -17.25 -3.96 -14.40
N PRO A 50 -16.04 -3.51 -14.03
CA PRO A 50 -15.72 -2.10 -13.96
C PRO A 50 -15.44 -1.52 -15.35
N THR A 51 -15.30 -0.19 -15.40
CA THR A 51 -14.74 0.54 -16.52
C THR A 51 -13.21 0.40 -16.56
N ARG A 52 -12.62 0.71 -17.73
CA ARG A 52 -11.15 0.75 -17.86
C ARG A 52 -10.51 1.83 -16.99
N ALA A 53 -11.21 2.94 -16.77
CA ALA A 53 -10.72 4.05 -15.95
C ALA A 53 -10.59 3.64 -14.48
N GLU A 54 -11.58 2.93 -13.94
CA GLU A 54 -11.56 2.42 -12.56
C GLU A 54 -10.44 1.41 -12.33
N VAL A 55 -10.21 0.48 -13.27
CA VAL A 55 -9.08 -0.45 -13.19
C VAL A 55 -7.75 0.30 -13.18
N SER A 56 -7.56 1.27 -14.08
CA SER A 56 -6.36 2.10 -14.09
C SER A 56 -6.20 2.93 -12.81
N ASP A 57 -7.29 3.40 -12.21
CA ASP A 57 -7.25 4.18 -10.98
C ASP A 57 -6.79 3.33 -9.77
N VAL A 58 -7.33 2.11 -9.63
CA VAL A 58 -6.85 1.13 -8.64
C VAL A 58 -5.37 0.82 -8.84
N ALA A 59 -4.96 0.52 -10.07
CA ALA A 59 -3.57 0.20 -10.38
C ALA A 59 -2.63 1.37 -10.03
N ASN A 60 -3.00 2.60 -10.38
CA ASN A 60 -2.18 3.78 -10.07
C ASN A 60 -2.09 4.07 -8.57
N ALA A 61 -3.16 3.82 -7.79
CA ALA A 61 -3.10 3.96 -6.34
C ALA A 61 -2.08 2.99 -5.72
N VAL A 62 -2.01 1.75 -6.22
CA VAL A 62 -1.01 0.76 -5.81
C VAL A 62 0.39 1.19 -6.23
N LEU A 63 0.58 1.62 -7.48
CA LEU A 63 1.87 2.09 -7.99
C LEU A 63 2.38 3.37 -7.29
N ASP A 64 1.48 4.24 -6.85
CA ASP A 64 1.80 5.40 -6.01
C ASP A 64 2.30 4.99 -4.62
N GLY A 65 2.06 3.73 -4.22
CA GLY A 65 2.52 3.11 -3.00
C GLY A 65 1.49 3.12 -1.87
N ALA A 66 0.19 3.11 -2.19
CA ALA A 66 -0.84 2.90 -1.17
C ALA A 66 -0.65 1.55 -0.46
N ASP A 67 -0.88 1.49 0.86
CA ASP A 67 -0.81 0.24 1.62
C ASP A 67 -2.11 -0.57 1.54
N ALA A 68 -3.22 0.11 1.25
CA ALA A 68 -4.49 -0.53 0.96
C ALA A 68 -5.36 0.33 0.02
N VAL A 69 -6.20 -0.37 -0.73
CA VAL A 69 -7.32 0.19 -1.49
C VAL A 69 -8.62 -0.29 -0.88
N MET A 70 -9.65 0.57 -0.88
CA MET A 70 -10.89 0.32 -0.14
C MET A 70 -12.11 0.37 -1.06
N LEU A 71 -12.97 -0.65 -0.94
CA LEU A 71 -14.33 -0.64 -1.47
C LEU A 71 -15.29 -0.02 -0.45
N SER A 72 -16.26 0.73 -0.94
CA SER A 72 -17.30 1.37 -0.17
C SER A 72 -18.66 0.74 -0.49
N GLY A 73 -19.46 1.37 -1.36
CA GLY A 73 -20.77 0.85 -1.76
C GLY A 73 -20.67 -0.48 -2.52
N GLU A 74 -19.57 -0.69 -3.24
CA GLU A 74 -19.35 -1.87 -4.06
C GLU A 74 -19.48 -3.17 -3.26
N SER A 75 -18.98 -3.20 -2.02
CA SER A 75 -19.05 -4.35 -1.12
C SER A 75 -20.21 -4.28 -0.12
N ALA A 76 -20.62 -3.08 0.29
CA ALA A 76 -21.62 -2.88 1.34
C ALA A 76 -23.07 -3.08 0.84
N ASN A 77 -23.40 -2.57 -0.35
CA ASN A 77 -24.75 -2.60 -0.91
C ASN A 77 -24.82 -2.81 -2.43
N GLY A 78 -23.69 -3.15 -3.06
CA GLY A 78 -23.61 -3.48 -4.49
C GLY A 78 -24.25 -4.82 -4.84
N GLN A 79 -24.66 -4.97 -6.10
CA GLN A 79 -25.21 -6.22 -6.64
C GLN A 79 -24.14 -7.30 -6.87
N PHE A 80 -22.86 -6.91 -6.94
CA PHE A 80 -21.74 -7.80 -7.27
C PHE A 80 -20.55 -7.72 -6.28
N PRO A 81 -20.77 -7.82 -4.95
CA PRO A 81 -19.73 -7.52 -3.95
C PRO A 81 -18.53 -8.46 -4.02
N VAL A 82 -18.74 -9.75 -4.28
CA VAL A 82 -17.67 -10.74 -4.44
C VAL A 82 -16.84 -10.46 -5.70
N ASN A 83 -17.49 -10.03 -6.79
CA ASN A 83 -16.80 -9.71 -8.03
C ASN A 83 -15.96 -8.45 -7.88
N ALA A 84 -16.46 -7.44 -7.15
CA ALA A 84 -15.73 -6.21 -6.87
C ALA A 84 -14.44 -6.50 -6.08
N VAL A 85 -14.52 -7.31 -5.02
CA VAL A 85 -13.32 -7.71 -4.25
C VAL A 85 -12.32 -8.46 -5.12
N ARG A 86 -12.79 -9.43 -5.93
CA ARG A 86 -11.91 -10.19 -6.84
C ARG A 86 -11.24 -9.29 -7.88
N MET A 87 -11.99 -8.34 -8.43
CA MET A 87 -11.47 -7.38 -9.40
C MET A 87 -10.41 -6.45 -8.78
N LEU A 88 -10.67 -5.93 -7.59
CA LEU A 88 -9.73 -5.10 -6.84
C LEU A 88 -8.44 -5.86 -6.55
N ALA A 89 -8.55 -7.10 -6.05
CA ALA A 89 -7.42 -7.95 -5.73
C ALA A 89 -6.58 -8.30 -6.98
N ASN A 90 -7.22 -8.71 -8.07
CA ASN A 90 -6.52 -9.02 -9.31
C ASN A 90 -5.81 -7.78 -9.88
N THR A 91 -6.45 -6.61 -9.83
CA THR A 91 -5.83 -5.37 -10.31
C THR A 91 -4.62 -4.97 -9.48
N ALA A 92 -4.67 -5.16 -8.15
CA ALA A 92 -3.53 -4.91 -7.28
C ALA A 92 -2.36 -5.85 -7.59
N LEU A 93 -2.62 -7.16 -7.79
CA LEU A 93 -1.59 -8.13 -8.17
C LEU A 93 -0.92 -7.77 -9.50
N GLU A 94 -1.70 -7.37 -10.51
CA GLU A 94 -1.15 -6.93 -11.80
C GLU A 94 -0.31 -5.65 -11.66
N ALA A 95 -0.75 -4.69 -10.84
CA ALA A 95 0.00 -3.46 -10.58
C ALA A 95 1.32 -3.73 -9.84
N GLU A 96 1.29 -4.59 -8.82
CA GLU A 96 2.49 -5.02 -8.07
C GLU A 96 3.50 -5.75 -8.97
N SER A 97 3.04 -6.45 -10.01
CA SER A 97 3.93 -7.14 -10.96
C SER A 97 4.79 -6.18 -11.79
N CYS A 98 4.37 -4.92 -11.93
CA CYS A 98 5.09 -3.89 -12.68
C CYS A 98 6.15 -3.14 -11.86
N LEU A 99 6.23 -3.37 -10.54
CA LEU A 99 7.12 -2.63 -9.65
C LEU A 99 8.58 -3.12 -9.76
N ASP A 100 9.50 -2.17 -9.94
CA ASP A 100 10.92 -2.40 -9.68
C ASP A 100 11.20 -2.21 -8.18
N TYR A 101 11.08 -3.31 -7.43
CA TYR A 101 11.32 -3.34 -5.98
C TYR A 101 12.73 -2.90 -5.59
N LYS A 102 13.74 -3.13 -6.43
CA LYS A 102 15.13 -2.70 -6.15
C LYS A 102 15.25 -1.19 -6.23
N ALA A 103 14.67 -0.58 -7.27
CA ALA A 103 14.63 0.87 -7.41
C ALA A 103 13.80 1.51 -6.30
N LEU A 104 12.66 0.91 -5.95
CA LEU A 104 11.77 1.37 -4.88
C LEU A 104 12.48 1.38 -3.52
N TYR A 105 13.12 0.26 -3.15
CA TYR A 105 13.91 0.16 -1.91
C TYR A 105 14.97 1.26 -1.85
N LYS A 106 15.78 1.42 -2.91
CA LYS A 106 16.85 2.43 -2.96
C LYS A 106 16.30 3.85 -2.81
N ALA A 107 15.18 4.16 -3.46
CA ALA A 107 14.55 5.47 -3.37
C ALA A 107 14.07 5.79 -1.95
N ILE A 108 13.41 4.83 -1.29
CA ILE A 108 12.95 4.97 0.09
C ILE A 108 14.16 5.08 1.04
N HIS A 109 15.11 4.16 0.95
CA HIS A 109 16.29 4.13 1.80
C HIS A 109 17.09 5.45 1.73
N SER A 110 17.37 5.94 0.52
CA SER A 110 18.09 7.20 0.31
C SER A 110 17.34 8.39 0.90
N SER A 111 16.01 8.43 0.73
CA SER A 111 15.16 9.50 1.27
C SER A 111 15.08 9.48 2.79
N VAL A 112 15.17 8.32 3.41
CA VAL A 112 15.22 8.18 4.88
C VAL A 112 16.58 8.63 5.40
N MET A 113 17.68 8.15 4.81
CA MET A 113 19.04 8.52 5.23
C MET A 113 19.34 10.01 5.05
N ALA A 114 18.73 10.66 4.05
CA ALA A 114 18.85 12.10 3.84
C ALA A 114 18.33 12.95 5.01
N LYS A 115 17.49 12.39 5.91
CA LYS A 115 16.98 13.10 7.09
C LYS A 115 17.90 12.99 8.32
N GLY A 116 18.98 12.21 8.21
CA GLY A 116 19.93 11.95 9.30
C GLY A 116 19.90 10.50 9.79
N PRO A 117 20.62 10.21 10.90
CA PRO A 117 20.72 8.87 11.46
C PRO A 117 19.35 8.31 11.86
N VAL A 118 19.13 7.03 11.55
CA VAL A 118 17.92 6.30 11.95
C VAL A 118 18.15 5.54 13.25
N GLY A 119 17.05 5.12 13.89
CA GLY A 119 17.13 4.23 15.05
C GLY A 119 17.62 2.82 14.70
N VAL A 120 18.17 2.11 15.68
CA VAL A 120 18.74 0.76 15.51
C VAL A 120 17.76 -0.21 14.87
N SER A 121 16.50 -0.23 15.31
CA SER A 121 15.48 -1.12 14.75
C SER A 121 15.19 -0.84 13.27
N GLU A 122 15.25 0.42 12.85
CA GLU A 122 15.02 0.81 11.46
C GLU A 122 16.23 0.47 10.58
N ALA A 123 17.45 0.67 11.10
CA ALA A 123 18.67 0.23 10.42
C ALA A 123 18.67 -1.29 10.19
N ILE A 124 18.33 -2.09 11.21
CA ILE A 124 18.23 -3.55 11.09
C ILE A 124 17.14 -3.95 10.09
N ALA A 125 15.99 -3.26 10.08
CA ALA A 125 14.93 -3.54 9.12
C ALA A 125 15.37 -3.26 7.67
N ALA A 126 16.08 -2.15 7.44
CA ALA A 126 16.65 -1.84 6.12
C ALA A 126 17.63 -2.93 5.67
N SER A 127 18.60 -3.29 6.52
CA SER A 127 19.58 -4.34 6.22
C SER A 127 18.92 -5.70 5.99
N ALA A 128 17.85 -6.03 6.71
CA ALA A 128 17.12 -7.27 6.50
C ALA A 128 16.43 -7.33 5.12
N VAL A 129 15.85 -6.21 4.66
CA VAL A 129 15.26 -6.11 3.31
C VAL A 129 16.33 -6.20 2.24
N GLU A 130 17.45 -5.50 2.40
CA GLU A 130 18.59 -5.58 1.47
C GLU A 130 19.15 -7.00 1.39
N SER A 131 19.41 -7.63 2.54
CA SER A 131 19.92 -9.01 2.60
C SER A 131 18.95 -10.01 1.97
N ALA A 132 17.64 -9.84 2.17
CA ALA A 132 16.62 -10.70 1.58
C ALA A 132 16.63 -10.61 0.04
N GLU A 133 16.90 -9.43 -0.52
CA GLU A 133 17.04 -9.23 -1.95
C GLU A 133 18.35 -9.82 -2.49
N ASP A 134 19.46 -9.61 -1.80
CA ASP A 134 20.78 -10.09 -2.20
C ASP A 134 20.85 -11.62 -2.30
N VAL A 135 20.20 -12.32 -1.36
CA VAL A 135 20.16 -13.79 -1.34
C VAL A 135 18.93 -14.36 -2.05
N ASN A 136 18.08 -13.51 -2.65
CA ASN A 136 16.81 -13.90 -3.26
C ASN A 136 15.94 -14.77 -2.33
N ALA A 137 15.80 -14.34 -1.07
CA ALA A 137 15.01 -15.04 -0.06
C ALA A 137 13.53 -15.15 -0.49
N SER A 138 12.85 -16.20 -0.04
CA SER A 138 11.41 -16.36 -0.33
C SER A 138 10.52 -15.51 0.57
N VAL A 139 10.92 -15.30 1.82
CA VAL A 139 10.12 -14.61 2.86
C VAL A 139 11.01 -13.89 3.86
N ILE A 140 10.45 -12.89 4.54
CA ILE A 140 11.06 -12.23 5.70
C ILE A 140 10.20 -12.53 6.93
N VAL A 141 10.78 -13.15 7.97
CA VAL A 141 10.06 -13.45 9.21
C VAL A 141 10.33 -12.37 10.24
N ALA A 142 9.29 -11.70 10.71
CA ALA A 142 9.36 -10.64 11.69
C ALA A 142 8.80 -11.11 13.03
N LEU A 143 9.68 -11.47 13.97
CA LEU A 143 9.29 -11.73 15.35
C LEU A 143 9.00 -10.39 16.05
N THR A 144 7.75 -10.17 16.48
CA THR A 144 7.34 -8.86 16.99
C THR A 144 6.20 -8.94 17.99
N GLN A 145 6.31 -8.18 19.09
CA GLN A 145 5.25 -8.14 20.12
C GLN A 145 4.18 -7.08 19.81
N THR A 146 4.58 -5.93 19.25
CA THR A 146 3.70 -4.76 18.97
C THR A 146 3.43 -4.56 17.48
N GLY A 147 4.02 -5.40 16.62
CA GLY A 147 4.02 -5.22 15.16
C GLY A 147 5.00 -4.17 14.66
N TYR A 148 5.78 -3.52 15.54
CA TYR A 148 6.67 -2.42 15.15
C TYR A 148 7.74 -2.87 14.14
N THR A 149 8.39 -4.02 14.37
CA THR A 149 9.37 -4.60 13.45
C THR A 149 8.77 -4.87 12.07
N ALA A 150 7.57 -5.47 12.02
CA ALA A 150 6.89 -5.75 10.76
C ALA A 150 6.55 -4.47 9.98
N ARG A 151 6.13 -3.40 10.69
CA ARG A 151 5.89 -2.09 10.06
C ARG A 151 7.15 -1.44 9.52
N LEU A 152 8.28 -1.56 10.23
CA LEU A 152 9.57 -1.07 9.74
C LEU A 152 10.06 -1.83 8.51
N LEU A 153 9.88 -3.15 8.47
CA LEU A 153 10.16 -3.95 7.27
C LEU A 153 9.25 -3.52 6.10
N ALA A 154 7.94 -3.39 6.34
CA ALA A 154 6.97 -2.98 5.33
C ALA A 154 7.24 -1.57 4.77
N LYS A 155 7.79 -0.66 5.59
CA LYS A 155 8.19 0.69 5.16
C LYS A 155 9.13 0.67 3.95
N PHE A 156 10.05 -0.30 3.91
CA PHE A 156 11.04 -0.42 2.84
C PHE A 156 10.52 -1.19 1.61
N LYS A 157 9.23 -1.59 1.61
CA LYS A 157 8.51 -2.23 0.50
C LYS A 157 9.31 -3.39 -0.13
N PRO A 158 9.70 -4.44 0.65
CA PRO A 158 10.36 -5.61 0.08
C PRO A 158 9.44 -6.33 -0.92
N ARG A 159 10.04 -7.01 -1.90
CA ARG A 159 9.33 -7.92 -2.81
C ARG A 159 8.83 -9.17 -2.07
N GLN A 160 9.61 -9.60 -1.08
CA GLN A 160 9.36 -10.82 -0.30
C GLN A 160 8.19 -10.60 0.66
N MET A 161 7.38 -11.65 0.85
CA MET A 161 6.29 -11.62 1.82
C MET A 161 6.85 -11.50 3.24
N ILE A 162 6.29 -10.58 4.03
CA ILE A 162 6.61 -10.43 5.45
C ILE A 162 5.66 -11.28 6.27
N ILE A 163 6.20 -12.26 7.00
CA ILE A 163 5.46 -13.08 7.96
C ILE A 163 5.71 -12.50 9.35
N ALA A 164 4.72 -11.78 9.88
CA ALA A 164 4.78 -11.25 11.24
C ALA A 164 4.32 -12.31 12.24
N VAL A 165 5.21 -12.74 13.13
CA VAL A 165 4.91 -13.70 14.20
C VAL A 165 4.80 -12.94 15.52
N ARG A 166 3.65 -13.07 16.17
CA ARG A 166 3.34 -12.43 17.45
C ARG A 166 2.89 -13.49 18.44
N PRO A 167 3.34 -13.45 19.71
CA PRO A 167 2.76 -14.28 20.76
C PRO A 167 1.27 -13.94 20.93
N LEU A 168 0.42 -14.96 21.06
CA LEU A 168 -0.96 -14.74 21.51
C LEU A 168 -0.87 -14.09 22.90
N LEU A 169 -1.50 -12.93 23.05
CA LEU A 169 -1.82 -12.45 24.39
C LEU A 169 -2.88 -13.40 24.95
N GLU A 170 -2.59 -14.06 26.07
CA GLU A 170 -3.64 -14.68 26.88
C GLU A 170 -4.60 -13.55 27.28
N VAL A 171 -5.87 -13.70 26.87
CA VAL A 171 -6.98 -12.80 27.22
C VAL A 171 -7.60 -13.28 28.51
#